data_AF-A0A0R3WCM5-F1
#
_entry.id   AF-A0A0R3WCM5-F1
#
_cell.length_a   1.000
_cell.length_b   1.000
_cell.length_c   1.000
_cell.angle_alpha   90.00
_cell.angle_beta   90.00
_cell.angle_gamma   90.00
#
_symmetry.space_group_name_H-M   'P 1'
#
loop_
_entity.id
_entity.type
_entity.pdbx_description
1 polymer ?
#
loop_
_entity_poly.entity_id
_entity_poly.type
_entity_poly.pdbx_seq_one_letter_code
_entity_poly.pdbx_strand_id
1 'polypeptide(L)'
;MRASFREFVHEQRAQHPNLKIGVVFSMGLPRQSGGRIFTREGYPITLKGRIGELADYFDGKTAQTMEYVFHEIAHYDDILLGDYEDTYFNLTWKTVTNLRWLSAFCGQRNGDVFLVLDDDHKVNFTYLEALLKTLQPDVKRQSIFGLIGRRDPAHRRPNGKRFLSYREFPWDIMAPYPRGFGQLFGAGIIDDLAIGSAYTRYNYAPEDVYLGMLALKLGIRLQNLKDMYDHNDFKARHKIGQPVLVALKKYFDALISLS
;
A
#
# COMPACT_ATOMS: atom_id res chain seq x y z
N MET A 1 -4.19 14.52 -7.84
CA MET A 1 -3.14 13.68 -7.21
C MET A 1 -2.61 12.63 -8.18
N ARG A 2 -3.47 11.87 -8.89
CA ARG A 2 -3.03 10.90 -9.92
C ARG A 2 -2.30 11.56 -11.10
N ALA A 3 -2.79 12.70 -11.60
CA ALA A 3 -2.13 13.44 -12.68
C ALA A 3 -0.65 13.77 -12.39
N SER A 4 -0.33 14.35 -11.23
CA SER A 4 1.06 14.65 -10.86
C SER A 4 1.90 13.40 -10.62
N PHE A 5 1.29 12.27 -10.25
CA PHE A 5 2.00 11.00 -10.15
C PHE A 5 2.28 10.39 -11.53
N ARG A 6 1.35 10.53 -12.49
CA ARG A 6 1.56 10.13 -13.90
C ARG A 6 2.74 10.90 -14.51
N GLU A 7 2.78 12.21 -14.29
CA GLU A 7 3.89 13.08 -14.73
C GLU A 7 5.23 12.64 -14.11
N PHE A 8 5.25 12.45 -12.79
CA PHE A 8 6.42 11.91 -12.10
C PHE A 8 6.89 10.58 -12.70
N VAL A 9 6.00 9.60 -12.89
CA VAL A 9 6.37 8.31 -13.50
C VAL A 9 6.88 8.47 -14.94
N HIS A 10 6.29 9.38 -15.71
CA HIS A 10 6.73 9.68 -17.07
C HIS A 10 8.17 10.20 -17.10
N GLU A 11 8.52 11.15 -16.22
CA GLU A 11 9.89 11.65 -16.08
C GLU A 11 10.87 10.54 -15.67
N GLN A 12 10.47 9.69 -14.71
CA GLN A 12 11.33 8.61 -14.21
C GLN A 12 11.58 7.54 -15.29
N ARG A 13 10.61 7.26 -16.17
CA ARG A 13 10.83 6.39 -17.35
C ARG A 13 11.90 6.93 -18.28
N ALA A 14 11.92 8.25 -18.50
CA ALA A 14 12.93 8.88 -19.36
C ALA A 14 14.34 8.84 -18.74
N GLN A 15 14.43 8.97 -17.41
CA GLN A 15 15.70 8.94 -16.67
C GLN A 15 16.26 7.51 -16.49
N HIS A 16 15.40 6.49 -16.49
CA HIS A 16 15.77 5.09 -16.25
C HIS A 16 15.35 4.17 -17.41
N PRO A 17 15.97 4.28 -18.61
CA PRO A 17 15.54 3.54 -19.80
C PRO A 17 15.68 2.01 -19.67
N ASN A 18 16.51 1.53 -18.74
CA ASN A 18 16.69 0.11 -18.46
C ASN A 18 15.64 -0.44 -17.48
N LEU A 19 14.87 0.42 -16.81
CA LEU A 19 13.82 0.03 -15.89
C LEU A 19 12.46 0.15 -16.58
N LYS A 20 11.79 -0.99 -16.76
CA LYS A 20 10.41 -1.00 -17.27
C LYS A 20 9.44 -0.64 -16.15
N ILE A 21 9.01 0.62 -16.12
CA ILE A 21 8.11 1.13 -15.08
C ILE A 21 6.67 1.11 -15.61
N GLY A 22 5.79 0.32 -14.98
CA GLY A 22 4.33 0.38 -15.17
C GLY A 22 3.67 1.07 -13.99
N VAL A 23 2.56 1.79 -14.21
CA VAL A 23 1.75 2.36 -13.13
C VAL A 23 0.29 1.98 -13.35
N VAL A 24 -0.37 1.56 -12.28
CA VAL A 24 -1.82 1.31 -12.22
C VAL A 24 -2.30 1.88 -10.89
N PHE A 25 -3.42 2.61 -10.93
CA PHE A 25 -4.07 3.14 -9.74
C PHE A 25 -5.14 2.17 -9.28
N SER A 26 -5.02 1.68 -8.05
CA SER A 26 -6.01 0.78 -7.45
C SER A 26 -6.98 1.53 -6.55
N MET A 27 -8.27 1.36 -6.82
CA MET A 27 -9.34 1.94 -6.02
C MET A 27 -10.57 1.04 -5.97
N GLY A 28 -11.37 1.21 -4.92
CA GLY A 28 -12.69 0.59 -4.82
C GLY A 28 -13.81 1.52 -5.27
N LEU A 29 -15.05 1.08 -5.09
CA LEU A 29 -16.24 1.87 -5.29
C LEU A 29 -16.38 2.94 -4.20
N PRO A 30 -16.84 4.16 -4.52
CA PRO A 30 -17.08 5.19 -3.52
C PRO A 30 -18.15 4.75 -2.52
N ARG A 31 -17.93 5.07 -1.25
CA ARG A 31 -18.89 4.85 -0.18
C ARG A 31 -20.23 5.52 -0.49
N GLN A 32 -21.32 4.79 -0.25
CA GLN A 32 -22.66 5.28 -0.53
C GLN A 32 -23.15 6.28 0.51
N SER A 33 -23.00 5.93 1.79
CA SER A 33 -23.47 6.75 2.91
C SER A 33 -22.71 6.48 4.21
N GLY A 34 -22.88 7.34 5.21
CA GLY A 34 -22.37 7.18 6.57
C GLY A 34 -21.07 7.96 6.88
N GLY A 35 -20.54 8.69 5.90
CA GLY A 35 -19.40 9.61 6.07
C GLY A 35 -18.24 9.00 6.85
N ARG A 36 -17.70 9.77 7.80
CA ARG A 36 -16.54 9.39 8.63
C ARG A 36 -16.84 8.40 9.77
N ILE A 37 -18.09 7.97 9.95
CA ILE A 37 -18.51 7.14 11.10
C ILE A 37 -18.62 5.68 10.67
N PHE A 38 -17.96 4.82 11.43
CA PHE A 38 -17.94 3.38 11.24
C PHE A 38 -18.33 2.71 12.56
N THR A 39 -18.83 1.48 12.47
CA THR A 39 -19.11 0.66 13.66
C THR A 39 -18.31 -0.62 13.58
N ARG A 40 -17.63 -0.99 14.67
CA ARG A 40 -16.84 -2.22 14.77
C ARG A 40 -17.11 -2.89 16.10
N GLU A 41 -17.64 -4.11 16.09
CA GLU A 41 -18.10 -4.84 17.28
C GLU A 41 -19.03 -3.98 18.18
N GLY A 42 -19.91 -3.18 17.56
CA GLY A 42 -20.82 -2.27 18.27
C GLY A 42 -20.17 -0.97 18.78
N TYR A 43 -18.86 -0.78 18.63
CA TYR A 43 -18.18 0.45 18.99
C TYR A 43 -18.15 1.43 17.81
N PRO A 44 -18.61 2.68 18.00
CA PRO A 44 -18.45 3.71 16.98
C PRO A 44 -16.98 4.13 16.87
N ILE A 45 -16.50 4.18 15.64
CA ILE A 45 -15.17 4.68 15.28
C ILE A 45 -15.34 5.88 14.35
N THR A 46 -14.76 7.01 14.73
CA THR A 46 -14.76 8.23 13.92
C THR A 46 -13.39 8.42 13.28
N LEU A 47 -13.34 8.41 11.95
CA LEU A 47 -12.11 8.77 11.23
C LEU A 47 -11.82 10.26 11.41
N LYS A 48 -10.59 10.57 11.85
CA LYS A 48 -10.14 11.95 12.12
C LYS A 48 -9.26 12.48 11.00
N GLY A 49 -9.13 13.80 10.95
CA GLY A 49 -8.30 14.53 9.98
C GLY A 49 -8.78 14.32 8.54
N ARG A 50 -7.84 14.45 7.59
CA ARG A 50 -8.12 14.42 6.15
C ARG A 50 -8.96 13.23 5.69
N ILE A 51 -8.69 12.03 6.21
CA ILE A 51 -9.42 10.82 5.78
C ILE A 51 -10.91 10.93 6.17
N GLY A 52 -11.21 11.45 7.37
CA GLY A 52 -12.59 11.68 7.80
C GLY A 52 -13.26 12.83 7.06
N GLU A 53 -12.54 13.91 6.81
CA GLU A 53 -13.05 15.05 6.02
C GLU A 53 -13.41 14.65 4.59
N LEU A 54 -12.58 13.82 3.94
CA LEU A 54 -12.88 13.28 2.62
C LEU A 54 -14.08 12.32 2.65
N ALA A 55 -14.19 11.47 3.68
CA ALA A 55 -15.32 10.57 3.82
C ALA A 55 -16.65 11.32 3.90
N ASP A 56 -16.72 12.43 4.66
CA ASP A 56 -17.91 13.28 4.70
C ASP A 56 -18.12 14.05 3.40
N TYR A 57 -17.05 14.56 2.79
CA TYR A 57 -17.16 15.32 1.55
C TYR A 57 -17.78 14.50 0.42
N PHE A 58 -17.49 13.20 0.35
CA PHE A 58 -18.01 12.29 -0.67
C PHE A 58 -19.32 11.59 -0.27
N ASP A 59 -19.83 11.82 0.94
CA ASP A 59 -21.06 11.20 1.43
C ASP A 59 -22.25 11.57 0.51
N GLY A 60 -22.96 10.55 0.02
CA GLY A 60 -24.07 10.73 -0.93
C GLY A 60 -23.67 11.18 -2.35
N LYS A 61 -22.37 11.25 -2.68
CA LYS A 61 -21.88 11.68 -4.01
C LYS A 61 -21.49 10.53 -4.94
N THR A 62 -21.91 9.29 -4.63
CA THR A 62 -21.51 8.07 -5.34
C THR A 62 -21.66 8.17 -6.85
N ALA A 63 -22.82 8.62 -7.36
CA ALA A 63 -23.08 8.71 -8.79
C ALA A 63 -22.11 9.69 -9.49
N GLN A 64 -21.96 10.89 -8.92
CA GLN A 64 -21.05 11.91 -9.42
C GLN A 64 -19.58 11.43 -9.38
N THR A 65 -19.17 10.80 -8.27
CA THR A 65 -17.81 10.25 -8.15
C THR A 65 -17.56 9.15 -9.18
N MET A 66 -18.53 8.27 -9.41
CA MET A 66 -18.43 7.21 -10.41
C MET A 66 -18.34 7.76 -11.84
N GLU A 67 -19.09 8.81 -12.16
CA GLU A 67 -18.98 9.49 -13.46
C GLU A 67 -17.55 10.00 -13.72
N TYR A 68 -16.94 10.68 -12.74
CA TYR A 68 -15.54 11.11 -12.85
C TYR A 68 -14.57 9.94 -13.01
N VAL A 69 -14.78 8.83 -12.28
CA VAL A 69 -13.94 7.63 -12.38
C VAL A 69 -14.06 7.00 -13.77
N PHE A 70 -15.26 6.87 -14.33
CA PHE A 70 -15.44 6.32 -15.67
C PHE A 70 -14.83 7.21 -16.76
N HIS A 71 -14.94 8.52 -16.63
CA HIS A 71 -14.23 9.44 -17.53
C HIS A 71 -12.71 9.28 -17.43
N GLU A 72 -12.17 9.11 -16.22
CA GLU A 72 -10.74 8.89 -16.03
C GLU A 72 -10.27 7.55 -16.60
N ILE A 73 -11.04 6.47 -16.38
CA ILE A 73 -10.79 5.15 -16.97
C ILE A 73 -10.76 5.25 -18.49
N ALA A 74 -11.78 5.86 -19.10
CA ALA A 74 -11.87 5.98 -20.55
C ALA A 74 -10.73 6.80 -21.17
N HIS A 75 -10.12 7.72 -20.40
CA HIS A 75 -9.06 8.58 -20.91
C HIS A 75 -7.64 8.03 -20.69
N TYR A 76 -7.38 7.37 -19.56
CA TYR A 76 -6.02 6.93 -19.18
C TYR A 76 -5.79 5.42 -19.19
N ASP A 77 -6.85 4.61 -19.09
CA ASP A 77 -6.78 3.14 -19.07
C ASP A 77 -5.79 2.56 -18.03
N ASP A 78 -5.65 3.24 -16.88
CA ASP A 78 -4.66 2.90 -15.86
C ASP A 78 -5.27 2.74 -14.45
N ILE A 79 -6.57 2.47 -14.37
CA ILE A 79 -7.30 2.28 -13.12
C ILE A 79 -7.75 0.81 -12.99
N LEU A 80 -7.35 0.19 -11.88
CA LEU A 80 -7.93 -1.04 -11.38
C LEU A 80 -9.07 -0.70 -10.41
N LEU A 81 -10.30 -0.84 -10.88
CA LEU A 81 -11.50 -0.63 -10.08
C LEU A 81 -11.98 -1.95 -9.46
N GLY A 82 -11.90 -2.05 -8.13
CA GLY A 82 -12.36 -3.21 -7.37
C GLY A 82 -13.80 -3.08 -6.88
N ASP A 83 -14.52 -4.20 -6.83
CA ASP A 83 -15.90 -4.28 -6.34
C ASP A 83 -15.95 -4.40 -4.80
N TYR A 84 -15.53 -3.34 -4.12
CA TYR A 84 -15.64 -3.16 -2.68
C TYR A 84 -15.72 -1.67 -2.35
N GLU A 85 -16.30 -1.33 -1.22
CA GLU A 85 -16.35 0.07 -0.79
C GLU A 85 -14.95 0.58 -0.40
N ASP A 86 -14.45 1.62 -1.06
CA ASP A 86 -13.12 2.19 -0.82
C ASP A 86 -13.09 3.00 0.48
N THR A 87 -12.78 2.30 1.56
CA THR A 87 -12.66 2.89 2.90
C THR A 87 -11.41 2.41 3.60
N TYR A 88 -10.99 3.13 4.64
CA TYR A 88 -9.85 2.75 5.48
C TYR A 88 -9.97 1.31 6.03
N PHE A 89 -11.18 0.88 6.39
CA PHE A 89 -11.40 -0.46 6.96
C PHE A 89 -11.46 -1.56 5.89
N ASN A 90 -11.56 -1.20 4.61
CA ASN A 90 -11.56 -2.11 3.48
C ASN A 90 -10.23 -2.12 2.70
N LEU A 91 -9.16 -1.53 3.24
CA LEU A 91 -7.83 -1.58 2.61
C LEU A 91 -7.33 -3.01 2.37
N THR A 92 -7.74 -3.98 3.21
CA THR A 92 -7.42 -5.39 2.98
C THR A 92 -8.05 -5.93 1.70
N TRP A 93 -9.28 -5.51 1.36
CA TRP A 93 -9.91 -5.85 0.08
C TRP A 93 -9.13 -5.27 -1.11
N LYS A 94 -8.64 -4.05 -0.98
CA LYS A 94 -7.74 -3.43 -1.98
C LYS A 94 -6.46 -4.24 -2.16
N THR A 95 -5.83 -4.65 -1.06
CA THR A 95 -4.62 -5.49 -1.10
C THR A 95 -4.89 -6.84 -1.77
N VAL A 96 -5.98 -7.53 -1.40
CA VAL A 96 -6.38 -8.80 -2.02
C VAL A 96 -6.65 -8.63 -3.52
N THR A 97 -7.34 -7.55 -3.90
CA THR A 97 -7.63 -7.22 -5.30
C THR A 97 -6.35 -7.00 -6.08
N ASN A 98 -5.40 -6.25 -5.52
CA ASN A 98 -4.09 -6.00 -6.13
C ASN A 98 -3.31 -7.31 -6.33
N LEU A 99 -3.24 -8.17 -5.32
CA LEU A 99 -2.52 -9.45 -5.41
C LEU A 99 -3.12 -10.35 -6.49
N ARG A 100 -4.45 -10.44 -6.55
CA ARG A 100 -5.17 -11.22 -7.58
C ARG A 100 -4.94 -10.66 -8.98
N TRP A 101 -5.00 -9.34 -9.14
CA TRP A 101 -4.76 -8.69 -10.42
C TRP A 101 -3.32 -8.89 -10.90
N LEU A 102 -2.34 -8.70 -10.01
CA LEU A 102 -0.92 -8.95 -10.32
C LEU A 102 -0.69 -10.41 -10.75
N SER A 103 -1.28 -11.37 -10.04
CA SER A 103 -1.19 -12.79 -10.38
C SER A 103 -1.83 -13.10 -11.75
N ALA A 104 -3.05 -12.61 -11.98
CA ALA A 104 -3.81 -12.92 -13.20
C ALA A 104 -3.29 -12.22 -14.46
N PHE A 105 -2.81 -10.98 -14.35
CA PHE A 105 -2.56 -10.12 -15.51
C PHE A 105 -1.09 -9.72 -15.69
N CYS A 106 -0.30 -9.68 -14.61
CA CYS A 106 1.13 -9.38 -14.75
C CYS A 106 1.96 -10.65 -14.88
N GLY A 107 1.62 -11.72 -14.15
CA GLY A 107 2.33 -12.99 -14.17
C GLY A 107 3.77 -12.92 -13.62
N GLN A 108 4.26 -14.01 -13.03
CA GLN A 108 5.58 -14.01 -12.37
C GLN A 108 6.78 -13.78 -13.30
N ARG A 109 6.61 -14.00 -14.61
CA ARG A 109 7.71 -13.95 -15.61
C ARG A 109 7.92 -12.57 -16.22
N ASN A 110 6.96 -11.67 -16.10
CA ASN A 110 7.01 -10.37 -16.78
C ASN A 110 7.59 -9.25 -15.91
N GLY A 111 7.88 -9.54 -14.64
CA GLY A 111 8.48 -8.59 -13.70
C GLY A 111 9.50 -9.24 -12.77
N ASP A 112 10.38 -8.40 -12.21
CA ASP A 112 11.29 -8.79 -11.14
C ASP A 112 10.67 -8.54 -9.77
N VAL A 113 10.06 -7.35 -9.61
CA VAL A 113 9.40 -6.90 -8.39
C VAL A 113 8.18 -6.04 -8.74
N PHE A 114 7.21 -6.00 -7.83
CA PHE A 114 6.04 -5.13 -7.89
C PHE A 114 6.07 -4.16 -6.71
N LEU A 115 5.80 -2.88 -6.96
CA LEU A 115 5.72 -1.85 -5.91
C LEU A 115 4.25 -1.48 -5.68
N VAL A 116 3.79 -1.60 -4.44
CA VAL A 116 2.55 -0.97 -3.96
C VAL A 116 2.95 0.22 -3.08
N LEU A 117 2.36 1.37 -3.32
CA LEU A 117 2.74 2.64 -2.70
C LEU A 117 1.49 3.47 -2.40
N ASP A 118 1.44 4.08 -1.22
CA ASP A 118 0.40 5.05 -0.89
C ASP A 118 0.49 6.28 -1.81
N ASP A 119 -0.66 6.87 -2.11
CA ASP A 119 -0.76 7.99 -3.04
C ASP A 119 -0.18 9.31 -2.49
N ASP A 120 0.22 9.38 -1.22
CA ASP A 120 0.91 10.52 -0.62
C ASP A 120 2.44 10.32 -0.49
N HIS A 121 2.97 9.18 -0.93
CA HIS A 121 4.39 8.86 -0.96
C HIS A 121 4.98 8.93 -2.39
N LYS A 122 6.33 9.01 -2.47
CA LYS A 122 7.13 8.86 -3.69
C LYS A 122 8.23 7.83 -3.45
N VAL A 123 8.80 7.33 -4.55
CA VAL A 123 9.93 6.40 -4.56
C VAL A 123 11.12 7.01 -5.31
N ASN A 124 12.34 6.78 -4.84
CA ASN A 124 13.57 7.15 -5.54
C ASN A 124 13.95 6.01 -6.50
N PHE A 125 13.73 6.20 -7.81
CA PHE A 125 13.98 5.14 -8.80
C PHE A 125 15.47 4.86 -9.00
N THR A 126 16.35 5.87 -8.95
CA THR A 126 17.80 5.67 -8.97
C THR A 126 18.24 4.75 -7.84
N TYR A 127 17.75 5.01 -6.63
CA TYR A 127 18.10 4.19 -5.48
C TYR A 127 17.44 2.81 -5.53
N LEU A 128 16.19 2.72 -5.97
CA LEU A 128 15.49 1.45 -6.17
C LEU A 128 16.25 0.56 -7.16
N GLU A 129 16.68 1.11 -8.30
CA GLU A 129 17.41 0.37 -9.32
C GLU A 129 18.75 -0.15 -8.77
N ALA A 130 19.50 0.70 -8.04
CA ALA A 130 20.75 0.29 -7.39
C ALA A 130 20.51 -0.81 -6.35
N LEU A 131 19.48 -0.67 -5.51
CA LEU A 131 19.10 -1.67 -4.52
C LEU A 131 18.79 -3.02 -5.20
N LEU A 132 17.94 -3.04 -6.22
CA LEU A 132 17.54 -4.27 -6.91
C LEU A 132 18.70 -5.00 -7.59
N LYS A 133 19.74 -4.29 -8.03
CA LYS A 133 20.97 -4.87 -8.61
C LYS A 133 21.85 -5.55 -7.55
N THR A 134 21.76 -5.13 -6.29
CA THR A 134 22.58 -5.71 -5.20
C THR A 134 21.95 -6.93 -4.53
N LEU A 135 20.64 -7.13 -4.70
CA LEU A 135 19.93 -8.26 -4.11
C LEU A 135 20.26 -9.57 -4.83
N GLN A 136 20.47 -10.63 -4.06
CA GLN A 136 20.55 -11.98 -4.60
C GLN A 136 19.26 -12.34 -5.36
N PRO A 137 19.32 -13.04 -6.52
CA PRO A 137 18.14 -13.31 -7.34
C PRO A 137 17.00 -14.03 -6.58
N ASP A 138 17.33 -14.97 -5.70
CA ASP A 138 16.34 -15.69 -4.89
C ASP A 138 15.69 -14.73 -3.87
N VAL A 139 16.49 -13.93 -3.15
CA VAL A 139 15.99 -12.95 -2.18
C VAL A 139 15.08 -11.94 -2.87
N LYS A 140 15.51 -11.39 -4.01
CA LYS A 140 14.75 -10.43 -4.83
C LYS A 140 13.37 -10.96 -5.21
N ARG A 141 13.29 -12.22 -5.65
CA ARG A 141 12.05 -12.81 -6.17
C ARG A 141 11.17 -13.47 -5.11
N GLN A 142 11.73 -13.89 -3.99
CA GLN A 142 11.05 -14.72 -2.97
C GLN A 142 10.79 -13.99 -1.64
N SER A 143 10.81 -12.66 -1.65
CA SER A 143 10.62 -11.85 -0.43
C SER A 143 9.65 -10.71 -0.64
N ILE A 144 9.09 -10.22 0.47
CA ILE A 144 8.44 -8.92 0.55
C ILE A 144 9.42 -7.96 1.23
N PHE A 145 9.60 -6.77 0.66
CA PHE A 145 10.45 -5.73 1.22
C PHE A 145 9.60 -4.54 1.68
N GLY A 146 10.02 -3.95 2.79
CA GLY A 146 9.37 -2.78 3.35
C GLY A 146 10.05 -2.32 4.62
N LEU A 147 9.50 -1.29 5.26
CA LEU A 147 9.83 -1.03 6.66
C LEU A 147 9.11 -2.04 7.55
N ILE A 148 9.84 -2.98 8.15
CA ILE A 148 9.22 -4.09 8.88
C ILE A 148 8.90 -3.67 10.32
N GLY A 149 7.61 -3.59 10.61
CA GLY A 149 7.09 -3.53 11.97
C GLY A 149 7.42 -4.83 12.69
N ARG A 150 8.02 -4.73 13.87
CA ARG A 150 8.37 -5.89 14.69
C ARG A 150 7.79 -5.70 16.08
N ARG A 151 6.90 -6.62 16.45
CA ARG A 151 6.31 -6.68 17.79
C ARG A 151 5.41 -5.48 18.12
N ASP A 152 4.81 -4.84 17.11
CA ASP A 152 3.79 -3.81 17.35
C ASP A 152 2.60 -4.45 18.09
N PRO A 153 2.08 -3.80 19.16
CA PRO A 153 0.98 -4.35 19.94
C PRO A 153 -0.34 -4.23 19.17
N ALA A 154 -1.23 -5.22 19.33
CA ALA A 154 -2.60 -5.12 18.86
C ALA A 154 -3.32 -3.97 19.59
N HIS A 155 -3.89 -3.02 18.84
CA HIS A 155 -4.56 -1.88 19.44
C HIS A 155 -5.92 -2.28 20.00
N ARG A 156 -6.03 -2.39 21.34
CA ARG A 156 -7.25 -2.84 22.02
C ARG A 156 -8.26 -1.73 22.37
N ARG A 157 -7.98 -0.47 22.01
CA ARG A 157 -8.87 0.65 22.33
C ARG A 157 -10.00 0.75 21.30
N PRO A 158 -11.28 0.58 21.70
CA PRO A 158 -12.41 0.44 20.78
C PRO A 158 -12.71 1.67 19.91
N ASN A 159 -12.27 2.86 20.33
CA ASN A 159 -12.50 4.12 19.61
C ASN A 159 -11.35 4.51 18.66
N GLY A 160 -10.34 3.65 18.49
CA GLY A 160 -9.20 3.91 17.63
C GLY A 160 -9.42 3.36 16.22
N LYS A 161 -8.97 4.09 15.19
CA LYS A 161 -9.03 3.61 13.79
C LYS A 161 -8.32 2.25 13.57
N ARG A 162 -7.36 1.90 14.42
CA ARG A 162 -6.62 0.63 14.36
C ARG A 162 -7.15 -0.43 15.35
N PHE A 163 -8.31 -0.20 15.96
CA PHE A 163 -8.88 -1.12 16.95
C PHE A 163 -8.98 -2.54 16.41
N LEU A 164 -8.53 -3.52 17.21
CA LEU A 164 -8.61 -4.94 16.94
C LEU A 164 -9.18 -5.66 18.15
N SER A 165 -10.39 -6.21 18.03
CA SER A 165 -10.99 -7.03 19.07
C SER A 165 -10.29 -8.40 19.17
N TYR A 166 -10.40 -9.07 20.30
CA TYR A 166 -9.89 -10.45 20.45
C TYR A 166 -10.60 -11.46 19.54
N ARG A 167 -11.85 -11.18 19.14
CA ARG A 167 -12.60 -12.02 18.21
C ARG A 167 -12.02 -11.99 16.80
N GLU A 168 -11.49 -10.84 16.41
CA GLU A 168 -10.90 -10.61 15.08
C GLU A 168 -9.40 -10.94 15.06
N PHE A 169 -8.69 -10.62 16.14
CA PHE A 169 -7.25 -10.83 16.27
C PHE A 169 -6.90 -11.27 17.71
N PRO A 170 -6.74 -12.58 17.94
CA PRO A 170 -6.61 -13.13 19.29
C PRO A 170 -5.24 -12.85 19.95
N TRP A 171 -4.21 -12.50 19.18
CA TRP A 171 -2.86 -12.27 19.71
C TRP A 171 -2.64 -10.83 20.14
N ASP A 172 -1.86 -10.60 21.19
CA ASP A 172 -1.54 -9.24 21.67
C ASP A 172 -0.43 -8.54 20.90
N ILE A 173 0.35 -9.33 20.16
CA ILE A 173 1.49 -8.85 19.40
C ILE A 173 1.29 -9.27 17.95
N MET A 174 1.45 -8.32 17.03
CA MET A 174 1.36 -8.58 15.60
C MET A 174 2.57 -9.41 15.14
N ALA A 175 2.33 -10.37 14.25
CA ALA A 175 3.40 -11.00 13.48
C ALA A 175 4.18 -9.92 12.72
N PRO A 176 5.48 -10.11 12.41
CA PRO A 176 6.21 -9.15 11.60
C PRO A 176 5.49 -8.84 10.28
N TYR A 177 5.44 -7.56 9.90
CA TYR A 177 4.71 -7.12 8.71
C TYR A 177 5.38 -5.91 8.04
N PRO A 178 5.29 -5.78 6.71
CA PRO A 178 5.77 -4.59 6.00
C PRO A 178 4.74 -3.47 6.13
N ARG A 179 5.09 -2.33 6.72
CA ARG A 179 4.17 -1.20 6.95
C ARG A 179 3.49 -0.73 5.64
N GLY A 180 2.22 -0.32 5.73
CA GLY A 180 1.34 -0.12 4.57
C GLY A 180 1.73 0.95 3.54
N PHE A 181 2.54 1.94 3.92
CA PHE A 181 2.82 3.11 3.06
C PHE A 181 3.64 2.80 1.79
N GLY A 182 4.36 1.69 1.77
CA GLY A 182 5.18 1.28 0.64
C GLY A 182 5.73 -0.14 0.82
N GLN A 183 5.49 -0.99 -0.16
CA GLN A 183 5.80 -2.42 -0.10
C GLN A 183 6.26 -2.92 -1.48
N LEU A 184 7.38 -3.64 -1.51
CA LEU A 184 7.89 -4.30 -2.71
C LEU A 184 7.67 -5.80 -2.61
N PHE A 185 7.14 -6.42 -3.65
CA PHE A 185 6.88 -7.84 -3.73
C PHE A 185 7.78 -8.45 -4.79
N GLY A 186 8.55 -9.46 -4.42
CA GLY A 186 9.23 -10.29 -5.42
C GLY A 186 8.20 -10.95 -6.34
N ALA A 187 8.49 -11.01 -7.64
CA ALA A 187 7.52 -11.56 -8.59
C ALA A 187 7.24 -13.06 -8.39
N GLY A 188 8.16 -13.80 -7.74
CA GLY A 188 8.04 -15.24 -7.52
C GLY A 188 7.03 -15.65 -6.45
N ILE A 189 6.52 -14.72 -5.64
CA ILE A 189 5.58 -15.00 -4.54
C ILE A 189 4.16 -14.51 -4.82
N ILE A 190 3.92 -13.85 -5.95
CA ILE A 190 2.63 -13.20 -6.23
C ILE A 190 1.48 -14.21 -6.33
N ASP A 191 1.70 -15.36 -6.96
CA ASP A 191 0.63 -16.36 -7.08
C ASP A 191 0.31 -17.00 -5.73
N ASP A 192 1.34 -17.32 -4.94
CA ASP A 192 1.16 -17.86 -3.58
C ASP A 192 0.44 -16.86 -2.67
N LEU A 193 0.79 -15.56 -2.78
CA LEU A 193 0.08 -14.50 -2.07
C LEU A 193 -1.38 -14.39 -2.54
N ALA A 194 -1.64 -14.43 -3.85
CA ALA A 194 -3.00 -14.37 -4.39
C ALA A 194 -3.85 -15.57 -3.93
N ILE A 195 -3.32 -16.79 -4.04
CA ILE A 195 -4.00 -18.02 -3.60
C ILE A 195 -4.16 -18.01 -2.08
N GLY A 196 -3.08 -17.79 -1.34
CA GLY A 196 -3.08 -17.78 0.13
C GLY A 196 -4.04 -16.74 0.69
N SER A 197 -4.23 -15.61 -0.01
CA SER A 197 -5.19 -14.59 0.38
C SER A 197 -6.65 -15.06 0.31
N ALA A 198 -6.99 -15.97 -0.61
CA ALA A 198 -8.33 -16.54 -0.71
C ALA A 198 -8.66 -17.48 0.47
N TYR A 199 -7.63 -18.05 1.10
CA TYR A 199 -7.77 -18.99 2.22
C TYR A 199 -7.37 -18.39 3.57
N THR A 200 -7.21 -17.06 3.65
CA THR A 200 -6.84 -16.37 4.88
C THR A 200 -7.93 -15.37 5.22
N ARG A 201 -8.47 -15.47 6.43
CA ARG A 201 -9.56 -14.60 6.88
C ARG A 201 -9.07 -13.14 6.87
N TYR A 202 -9.74 -12.30 6.10
CA TYR A 202 -9.25 -10.97 5.73
C TYR A 202 -9.94 -9.83 6.50
N ASN A 203 -11.10 -10.07 7.10
CA ASN A 203 -12.14 -9.05 7.22
C ASN A 203 -11.86 -7.87 8.17
N TYR A 204 -10.78 -7.87 8.97
CA TYR A 204 -10.67 -6.91 10.08
C TYR A 204 -9.25 -6.48 10.48
N ALA A 205 -8.20 -7.20 10.08
CA ALA A 205 -6.84 -6.74 10.33
C ALA A 205 -6.52 -5.55 9.39
N PRO A 206 -5.74 -4.55 9.85
CA PRO A 206 -5.08 -3.62 8.93
C PRO A 206 -4.39 -4.40 7.81
N GLU A 207 -4.41 -3.85 6.61
CA GLU A 207 -3.95 -4.51 5.38
C GLU A 207 -2.49 -4.93 5.45
N ASP A 208 -1.66 -4.12 6.11
CA ASP A 208 -0.25 -4.40 6.32
C ASP A 208 -0.05 -5.56 7.30
N VAL A 209 -0.78 -5.58 8.42
CA VAL A 209 -0.82 -6.70 9.36
C VAL A 209 -1.33 -7.97 8.70
N TYR A 210 -2.38 -7.87 7.87
CA TYR A 210 -2.89 -8.99 7.08
C TYR A 210 -1.81 -9.57 6.16
N LEU A 211 -1.05 -8.71 5.49
CA LEU A 211 0.05 -9.15 4.64
C LEU A 211 1.17 -9.83 5.45
N GLY A 212 1.46 -9.36 6.67
CA GLY A 212 2.37 -10.05 7.58
C GLY A 212 1.87 -11.44 8.00
N MET A 213 0.56 -11.58 8.30
CA MET A 213 -0.04 -12.89 8.58
C MET A 213 0.05 -13.83 7.37
N LEU A 214 -0.18 -13.31 6.17
CA LEU A 214 -0.09 -14.08 4.94
C LEU A 214 1.36 -14.54 4.67
N ALA A 215 2.34 -13.64 4.86
CA ALA A 215 3.75 -13.97 4.74
C ALA A 215 4.17 -15.05 5.76
N LEU A 216 3.73 -14.92 7.02
CA LEU A 216 3.98 -15.92 8.05
C LEU A 216 3.39 -17.28 7.68
N LYS A 217 2.14 -17.31 7.22
CA LYS A 217 1.43 -18.54 6.83
C LYS A 217 2.11 -19.26 5.67
N LEU A 218 2.65 -18.52 4.71
CA LEU A 218 3.30 -19.05 3.51
C LEU A 218 4.81 -19.26 3.67
N GLY A 219 5.41 -18.87 4.81
CA GLY A 219 6.86 -18.93 5.01
C GLY A 219 7.64 -17.94 4.14
N ILE A 220 7.01 -16.85 3.69
CA ILE A 220 7.63 -15.83 2.85
C ILE A 220 8.52 -14.93 3.70
N ARG A 221 9.73 -14.63 3.19
CA ARG A 221 10.71 -13.80 3.90
C ARG A 221 10.31 -12.32 3.85
N LEU A 222 10.41 -11.64 4.99
CA LEU A 222 10.28 -10.19 5.08
C LEU A 222 11.68 -9.54 5.16
N GLN A 223 11.96 -8.65 4.23
CA GLN A 223 13.24 -7.94 4.11
C GLN A 223 13.07 -6.49 4.55
N ASN A 224 13.88 -6.07 5.52
CA ASN A 224 13.73 -4.76 6.12
C ASN A 224 14.55 -3.67 5.43
N LEU A 225 13.87 -2.70 4.83
CA LEU A 225 14.46 -1.52 4.22
C LEU A 225 14.31 -0.33 5.19
N LYS A 226 15.40 0.11 5.81
CA LYS A 226 15.39 1.19 6.83
C LYS A 226 15.24 2.59 6.23
N ASP A 227 15.53 2.70 4.95
CA ASP A 227 15.53 3.93 4.14
C ASP A 227 14.13 4.26 3.58
N MET A 228 13.12 3.54 4.06
CA MET A 228 11.71 3.83 3.86
C MET A 228 11.17 4.56 5.11
N TYR A 229 10.41 5.63 4.89
CA TYR A 229 9.94 6.52 5.94
C TYR A 229 8.42 6.71 5.82
N ASP A 230 7.70 6.36 6.90
CA ASP A 230 6.28 6.67 7.05
C ASP A 230 6.03 8.18 7.31
N HIS A 231 4.78 8.54 7.59
CA HIS A 231 4.33 9.93 7.78
C HIS A 231 5.12 10.74 8.83
N ASN A 232 5.61 10.09 9.90
CA ASN A 232 6.29 10.74 11.02
C ASN A 232 7.78 10.38 11.09
N ASP A 233 8.14 9.25 10.50
CA ASP A 233 9.45 8.65 10.55
C ASP A 233 10.54 9.49 9.92
N PHE A 234 10.24 10.21 8.82
CA PHE A 234 11.26 10.99 8.13
C PHE A 234 11.89 12.01 9.07
N LYS A 235 11.07 12.81 9.77
CA LYS A 235 11.56 13.81 10.73
C LYS A 235 12.26 13.17 11.93
N ALA A 236 11.81 12.00 12.36
CA ALA A 236 12.30 11.35 13.56
C ALA A 236 13.61 10.57 13.34
N ARG A 237 13.80 10.01 12.14
CA ARG A 237 14.86 9.03 11.86
C ARG A 237 15.83 9.42 10.76
N HIS A 238 15.42 10.26 9.80
CA HIS A 238 16.30 10.63 8.69
C HIS A 238 17.45 11.52 9.18
N LYS A 239 18.65 11.22 8.70
CA LYS A 239 19.83 12.06 8.90
C LYS A 239 20.32 12.56 7.56
N ILE A 240 20.83 13.79 7.52
CA ILE A 240 21.43 14.38 6.32
C ILE A 240 22.46 13.41 5.72
N GLY A 241 22.40 13.21 4.40
CA GLY A 241 23.26 12.29 3.66
C GLY A 241 22.83 10.82 3.68
N GLN A 242 21.80 10.44 4.45
CA GLN A 242 21.23 9.09 4.34
C GLN A 242 20.36 8.95 3.10
N PRO A 243 20.44 7.80 2.41
CA PRO A 243 19.63 7.55 1.24
C PRO A 243 18.13 7.46 1.63
N VAL A 244 17.27 7.80 0.68
CA VAL A 244 15.81 7.79 0.86
C VAL A 244 15.21 6.98 -0.27
N LEU A 245 14.64 5.82 0.06
CA LEU A 245 13.97 4.97 -0.92
C LEU A 245 12.52 5.39 -1.10
N VAL A 246 11.77 5.50 0.01
CA VAL A 246 10.37 5.92 0.01
C VAL A 246 10.14 6.90 1.16
N ALA A 247 9.42 7.98 0.87
CA ALA A 247 9.02 9.00 1.83
C ALA A 247 7.82 9.79 1.29
N LEU A 248 7.19 10.59 2.16
CA LEU A 248 6.13 11.51 1.73
C LEU A 248 6.60 12.44 0.61
N LYS A 249 5.69 12.73 -0.33
CA LYS A 249 5.89 13.63 -1.48
C LYS A 249 6.66 14.92 -1.12
N LYS A 250 6.23 15.58 -0.04
CA LYS A 250 6.81 16.85 0.45
C LYS A 250 8.31 16.79 0.78
N TYR A 251 8.86 15.61 1.05
CA TYR A 251 10.29 15.43 1.34
C TYR A 251 11.11 15.13 0.08
N PHE A 252 10.49 14.56 -0.95
CA PHE A 252 11.16 14.32 -2.22
C PHE A 252 11.42 15.61 -2.99
N ASP A 253 10.45 16.52 -3.00
CA ASP A 253 10.58 17.79 -3.71
C ASP A 253 11.69 18.68 -3.11
N ALA A 254 11.99 18.50 -1.82
CA ALA A 254 13.09 19.19 -1.11
C ALA A 254 14.48 18.55 -1.31
N LEU A 255 14.53 17.24 -1.62
CA LEU A 255 15.78 16.53 -1.87
C LEU A 255 16.31 16.76 -3.30
N ILE A 256 15.41 16.97 -4.28
CA ILE A 256 15.76 17.30 -5.66
C ILE A 256 16.28 18.74 -5.79
N SER A 257 15.83 19.68 -4.94
CA SER A 257 16.33 21.06 -4.93
C SER A 257 17.77 21.22 -4.40
N LEU A 258 18.41 20.13 -3.96
CA LEU A 258 19.78 20.12 -3.39
C LEU A 258 20.76 19.24 -4.20
N SER A 259 20.31 18.68 -5.33
CA SER A 259 21.11 17.90 -6.28
C SER A 259 21.22 18.63 -7.61
#